data_AF-A0A9W4ZCX4-F1
#
_entry.id   AF-A0A9W4ZCX4-F1
#
_cell.length_a   1.000
_cell.length_b   1.000
_cell.length_c   1.000
_cell.angle_alpha   90.00
_cell.angle_beta   90.00
_cell.angle_gamma   90.00
#
_symmetry.space_group_name_H-M   'P 1'
#
loop_
_entity.id
_entity.type
_entity.pdbx_description
1 polymer ?
#
loop_
_entity_poly.entity_id
_entity_poly.type
_entity_poly.pdbx_seq_one_letter_code
_entity_poly.pdbx_strand_id
1 'polypeptide(L)'
;MKQEKWTEAKEALQKSISIQPSDEAYHNVAVAHYNLGELEKASEFFLRVAGDSDYIMYSYVKCLIDLERTTEAKEKLDTFNRESDNFLGEIHVADLYVELNCYKEAIEWFEKGYKKCWKSPNWISRFVYALYKVNHFSRINEVIRESIEAKTAEIKDVENEEVEDNWTEKDKKELIEEYTEANNDYKTMIERIKSGYVPGLEFETDFIGGCYLFGCKRYNHLEYEE
;
A
#
# COMPACT_ATOMS: atom_id res chain seq x y z
N MET A 1 -15.37 -9.38 8.00
CA MET A 1 -15.99 -8.53 6.97
C MET A 1 -16.04 -7.10 7.47
N LYS A 2 -15.33 -6.19 6.79
CA LYS A 2 -15.44 -4.74 6.97
C LYS A 2 -16.86 -4.34 6.57
N GLN A 3 -17.69 -3.92 7.52
CA GLN A 3 -18.99 -3.35 7.18
C GLN A 3 -18.73 -1.89 6.82
N GLU A 4 -18.96 -1.48 5.57
CA GLU A 4 -18.75 -0.12 5.05
C GLU A 4 -19.75 0.91 5.62
N LYS A 5 -20.06 0.81 6.90
CA LYS A 5 -20.98 1.68 7.63
C LYS A 5 -20.24 2.88 8.19
N TRP A 6 -19.61 3.65 7.31
CA TRP A 6 -18.71 4.74 7.66
C TRP A 6 -19.38 5.84 8.49
N THR A 7 -20.65 6.13 8.21
CA THR A 7 -21.43 7.10 9.00
C THR A 7 -21.63 6.65 10.44
N GLU A 8 -22.06 5.41 10.66
CA GLU A 8 -22.25 4.85 12.00
C GLU A 8 -20.92 4.76 12.76
N ALA A 9 -19.85 4.32 12.08
CA ALA A 9 -18.51 4.26 12.64
C ALA A 9 -18.04 5.65 13.11
N LYS A 10 -18.20 6.68 12.27
CA LYS A 10 -17.87 8.06 12.61
C LYS A 10 -18.61 8.54 13.87
N GLU A 11 -19.93 8.32 13.94
CA GLU A 11 -20.73 8.73 15.10
C GLU A 11 -20.30 8.01 16.39
N ALA A 12 -20.05 6.69 16.31
CA ALA A 12 -19.62 5.90 17.45
C ALA A 12 -18.24 6.33 17.95
N LEU A 13 -17.30 6.56 17.03
CA LEU A 13 -15.95 6.99 17.36
C LEU A 13 -15.91 8.43 17.91
N GLN A 14 -16.74 9.34 17.40
CA GLN A 14 -16.88 10.69 17.96
C GLN A 14 -17.42 10.66 19.40
N LYS A 15 -18.39 9.77 19.69
CA LYS A 15 -18.82 9.52 21.07
C LYS A 15 -17.69 8.94 21.91
N SER A 16 -16.92 7.99 21.39
CA SER A 16 -15.75 7.44 22.07
C SER A 16 -14.75 8.53 22.45
N ILE A 17 -14.40 9.42 21.52
CA ILE A 17 -13.50 10.55 21.74
C ILE A 17 -14.04 11.48 22.82
N SER A 18 -15.36 11.70 22.89
CA SER A 18 -15.97 12.55 23.92
C SER A 18 -15.89 11.97 25.33
N ILE A 19 -15.77 10.65 25.44
CA ILE A 19 -15.65 9.92 26.71
C ILE A 19 -14.18 9.79 27.09
N GLN A 20 -13.36 9.29 26.17
CA GLN A 20 -11.92 9.10 26.33
C GLN A 20 -11.22 9.31 24.98
N PRO A 21 -10.56 10.46 24.78
CA PRO A 21 -9.73 10.68 23.60
C PRO A 21 -8.55 9.71 23.55
N SER A 22 -8.25 9.18 22.37
CA SER A 22 -7.03 8.43 22.10
C SER A 22 -6.61 8.62 20.64
N ASP A 23 -5.33 8.40 20.34
CA ASP A 23 -4.81 8.55 18.98
C ASP A 23 -5.42 7.51 18.03
N GLU A 24 -5.72 6.30 18.52
CA GLU A 24 -6.42 5.27 17.76
C GLU A 24 -7.84 5.71 17.42
N ALA A 25 -8.56 6.31 18.37
CA ALA A 25 -9.90 6.82 18.12
C ALA A 25 -9.89 7.95 17.08
N TYR A 26 -8.93 8.88 17.18
CA TYR A 26 -8.76 9.96 16.19
C TYR A 26 -8.35 9.44 14.81
N HIS A 27 -7.42 8.48 14.73
CA HIS A 27 -7.03 7.80 13.50
C HIS A 27 -8.24 7.11 12.85
N ASN A 28 -9.01 6.34 13.62
CA ASN A 28 -10.18 5.64 13.10
C ASN A 28 -11.28 6.63 12.63
N VAL A 29 -11.40 7.80 13.27
CA VAL A 29 -12.28 8.87 12.77
C VAL A 29 -11.76 9.44 11.45
N ALA A 30 -10.45 9.62 11.28
CA ALA A 30 -9.84 10.04 10.02
C ALA A 30 -10.17 9.06 8.89
N VAL A 31 -10.03 7.75 9.16
CA VAL A 31 -10.40 6.66 8.24
C VAL A 31 -11.87 6.75 7.83
N ALA A 32 -12.77 6.95 8.79
CA ALA A 32 -14.20 7.10 8.50
C ALA A 32 -14.49 8.35 7.65
N HIS A 33 -13.83 9.49 7.94
CA HIS A 33 -13.95 10.69 7.13
C HIS A 33 -13.45 10.48 5.70
N TYR A 34 -12.30 9.82 5.52
CA TYR A 34 -11.73 9.55 4.19
C TYR A 34 -12.70 8.73 3.34
N ASN A 35 -13.25 7.64 3.88
CA ASN A 35 -14.19 6.77 3.16
C ASN A 35 -15.56 7.45 2.90
N LEU A 36 -15.89 8.53 3.63
CA LEU A 36 -17.06 9.38 3.36
C LEU A 36 -16.77 10.50 2.33
N GLY A 37 -15.52 10.62 1.85
CA GLY A 37 -15.09 11.72 0.98
C GLY A 37 -14.90 13.06 1.70
N GLU A 38 -14.91 13.08 3.04
CA GLU A 38 -14.67 14.27 3.86
C GLU A 38 -13.15 14.48 4.04
N LEU A 39 -12.45 14.68 2.92
CA LEU A 39 -10.99 14.61 2.82
C LEU A 39 -10.26 15.65 3.68
N GLU A 40 -10.78 16.87 3.80
CA GLU A 40 -10.18 17.91 4.64
C GLU A 40 -10.13 17.45 6.10
N LYS A 41 -11.25 16.94 6.63
CA LYS A 41 -11.31 16.43 8.01
C LYS A 41 -10.45 15.19 8.19
N ALA A 42 -10.44 14.29 7.21
CA ALA A 42 -9.56 13.13 7.22
C ALA A 42 -8.09 13.58 7.35
N SER A 43 -7.67 14.55 6.54
CA SER A 43 -6.31 15.08 6.56
C SER A 43 -5.95 15.73 7.91
N GLU A 44 -6.86 16.48 8.52
CA GLU A 44 -6.66 17.10 9.84
C GLU A 44 -6.46 16.05 10.93
N PHE A 45 -7.30 15.01 10.97
CA PHE A 45 -7.20 13.96 11.97
C PHE A 45 -5.98 13.07 11.74
N PHE A 46 -5.65 12.69 10.50
CA PHE A 46 -4.44 11.93 10.22
C PHE A 46 -3.18 12.71 10.62
N LEU A 47 -3.08 13.99 10.24
CA LEU A 47 -1.92 14.83 10.62
C LEU A 47 -1.78 14.94 12.14
N ARG A 48 -2.89 15.08 12.86
CA ARG A 48 -2.90 15.17 14.32
C ARG A 48 -2.24 13.97 15.00
N VAL A 49 -2.47 12.78 14.48
CA VAL A 49 -2.02 11.51 15.10
C VAL A 49 -0.84 10.86 14.38
N ALA A 50 -0.33 11.49 13.32
CA ALA A 50 0.73 10.92 12.51
C ALA A 50 2.00 10.65 13.34
N GLY A 51 2.42 11.61 14.17
CA GLY A 51 3.68 11.50 14.92
C GLY A 51 4.83 11.04 14.01
N ASP A 52 5.54 10.00 14.44
CA ASP A 52 6.61 9.33 13.68
C ASP A 52 6.13 8.07 12.92
N SER A 53 4.81 7.93 12.70
CA SER A 53 4.20 6.79 12.01
C SER A 53 4.11 7.03 10.51
N ASP A 54 5.00 6.41 9.74
CA ASP A 54 4.97 6.48 8.27
C ASP A 54 3.66 5.94 7.69
N TYR A 55 3.01 4.98 8.36
CA TYR A 55 1.70 4.45 7.95
C TYR A 55 0.60 5.51 7.99
N ILE A 56 0.55 6.31 9.06
CA ILE A 56 -0.44 7.38 9.20
C ILE A 56 -0.05 8.56 8.31
N MET A 57 1.25 8.87 8.22
CA MET A 57 1.77 9.89 7.30
C MET A 57 1.42 9.58 5.85
N TYR A 58 1.51 8.32 5.42
CA TYR A 58 1.10 7.86 4.09
C TYR A 58 -0.38 8.17 3.81
N SER A 59 -1.26 7.89 4.77
CA SER A 59 -2.68 8.21 4.65
C SER A 59 -2.95 9.72 4.58
N TYR A 60 -2.22 10.51 5.37
CA TYR A 60 -2.26 11.98 5.29
C TYR A 60 -1.79 12.50 3.92
N VAL A 61 -0.66 12.02 3.40
CA VAL A 61 -0.14 12.41 2.09
C VAL A 61 -1.13 12.03 0.98
N LYS A 62 -1.76 10.85 1.07
CA LYS A 62 -2.81 10.46 0.14
C LYS A 62 -3.99 11.44 0.16
N CYS A 63 -4.43 11.88 1.35
CA CYS A 63 -5.46 12.92 1.45
C CYS A 63 -5.03 14.23 0.77
N LEU A 64 -3.77 14.66 0.96
CA LEU A 64 -3.25 15.87 0.31
C LEU A 64 -3.26 15.74 -1.21
N ILE A 65 -2.90 14.57 -1.75
CA ILE A 65 -2.95 14.29 -3.18
C ILE A 65 -4.38 14.40 -3.71
N ASP A 66 -5.34 13.77 -3.04
CA ASP A 66 -6.75 13.77 -3.45
C ASP A 66 -7.40 15.16 -3.33
N LEU A 67 -6.88 15.99 -2.42
CA LEU A 67 -7.22 17.41 -2.28
C LEU A 67 -6.47 18.32 -3.28
N GLU A 68 -5.70 17.75 -4.21
CA GLU A 68 -4.85 18.46 -5.17
C GLU A 68 -3.77 19.38 -4.53
N ARG A 69 -3.43 19.17 -3.25
CA ARG A 69 -2.39 19.89 -2.49
C ARG A 69 -1.01 19.30 -2.77
N THR A 70 -0.65 19.23 -4.05
CA THR A 70 0.53 18.51 -4.57
C THR A 70 1.87 18.98 -4.01
N THR A 71 2.03 20.28 -3.75
CA THR A 71 3.28 20.83 -3.19
C THR A 71 3.52 20.33 -1.77
N GLU A 72 2.50 20.41 -0.92
CA GLU A 72 2.58 19.95 0.47
C GLU A 72 2.70 18.43 0.55
N ALA A 73 1.97 17.70 -0.31
CA ALA A 73 2.10 16.26 -0.42
C ALA A 73 3.55 15.87 -0.76
N LYS A 74 4.17 16.56 -1.72
CA LYS A 74 5.56 16.31 -2.09
C LYS A 74 6.52 16.63 -0.95
N GLU A 75 6.37 17.77 -0.28
CA GLU A 75 7.22 18.13 0.86
C GLU A 75 7.22 17.06 1.95
N LYS A 76 6.06 16.47 2.24
CA LYS A 76 5.93 15.37 3.21
C LYS A 76 6.48 14.06 2.69
N LEU A 77 6.29 13.76 1.42
CA LEU A 77 6.82 12.53 0.83
C LEU A 77 8.36 12.55 0.75
N ASP A 78 8.96 13.72 0.58
CA ASP A 78 10.41 13.93 0.59
C ASP A 78 11.04 13.67 1.97
N THR A 79 10.25 13.62 3.06
CA THR A 79 10.77 13.33 4.41
C THR A 79 10.83 11.84 4.75
N PHE A 80 10.25 10.95 3.94
CA PHE A 80 10.27 9.51 4.22
C PHE A 80 11.71 8.96 4.22
N ASN A 81 12.07 8.26 5.28
CA ASN A 81 13.41 7.72 5.47
C ASN A 81 13.39 6.20 5.63
N ARG A 82 14.11 5.50 4.75
CA ARG A 82 14.24 4.04 4.77
C ARG A 82 14.91 3.46 6.02
N GLU A 83 15.63 4.29 6.77
CA GLU A 83 16.33 3.90 8.01
C GLU A 83 15.44 4.11 9.25
N SER A 84 14.22 4.63 9.08
CA SER A 84 13.25 4.76 10.16
C SER A 84 12.78 3.38 10.63
N ASP A 85 12.70 3.19 11.95
CA ASP A 85 12.15 1.97 12.55
C ASP A 85 10.69 1.71 12.15
N ASN A 86 9.95 2.77 11.78
CA ASN A 86 8.54 2.70 11.38
C ASN A 86 8.35 2.73 9.86
N PHE A 87 9.41 2.53 9.07
CA PHE A 87 9.35 2.71 7.62
C PHE A 87 8.30 1.81 6.95
N LEU A 88 7.36 2.43 6.23
CA LEU A 88 6.23 1.76 5.57
C LEU A 88 6.63 0.85 4.39
N GLY A 89 7.82 1.08 3.81
CA GLY A 89 8.33 0.30 2.68
C GLY A 89 8.46 1.12 1.40
N GLU A 90 9.43 0.74 0.57
CA GLU A 90 9.82 1.52 -0.61
C GLU A 90 8.70 1.64 -1.67
N ILE A 91 7.87 0.61 -1.81
CA ILE A 91 6.81 0.56 -2.83
C ILE A 91 5.71 1.57 -2.56
N HIS A 92 5.24 1.67 -1.31
CA HIS A 92 4.21 2.64 -0.92
C HIS A 92 4.66 4.09 -1.19
N VAL A 93 5.91 4.41 -0.88
CA VAL A 93 6.48 5.74 -1.16
C VAL A 93 6.54 6.00 -2.66
N ALA A 94 7.01 5.03 -3.44
CA ALA A 94 7.07 5.12 -4.90
C ALA A 94 5.67 5.37 -5.51
N ASP A 95 4.66 4.68 -5.00
CA ASP A 95 3.29 4.80 -5.48
C ASP A 95 2.71 6.19 -5.30
N LEU A 96 2.97 6.87 -4.18
CA LEU A 96 2.53 8.26 -4.00
C LEU A 96 3.27 9.24 -4.92
N TYR A 97 4.55 8.99 -5.23
CA TYR A 97 5.25 9.79 -6.24
C TYR A 97 4.65 9.60 -7.64
N VAL A 98 4.13 8.41 -7.97
CA VAL A 98 3.40 8.18 -9.23
C VAL A 98 2.12 9.01 -9.28
N GLU A 99 1.34 9.06 -8.19
CA GLU A 99 0.12 9.90 -8.12
C GLU A 99 0.43 11.40 -8.27
N LEU A 100 1.59 11.85 -7.78
CA LEU A 100 2.10 13.22 -7.96
C LEU A 100 2.70 13.49 -9.34
N ASN A 101 2.76 12.49 -10.23
CA ASN A 101 3.47 12.54 -11.50
C ASN A 101 4.99 12.82 -11.39
N CYS A 102 5.56 12.59 -10.21
CA CYS A 102 7.00 12.68 -9.93
C CYS A 102 7.70 11.38 -10.31
N TYR A 103 7.70 11.06 -11.61
CA TYR A 103 8.09 9.72 -12.08
C TYR A 103 9.56 9.37 -11.83
N LYS A 104 10.47 10.35 -11.78
CA LYS A 104 11.89 10.09 -11.52
C LYS A 104 12.09 9.60 -10.09
N GLU A 105 11.50 10.32 -9.13
CA GLU A 105 11.51 9.96 -7.72
C GLU A 105 10.80 8.64 -7.47
N ALA A 106 9.66 8.41 -8.14
CA ALA A 106 8.98 7.11 -8.10
C ALA A 106 9.90 5.96 -8.53
N ILE A 107 10.61 6.11 -9.66
CA ILE A 107 11.56 5.10 -10.16
C ILE A 107 12.67 4.85 -9.15
N GLU A 108 13.24 5.89 -8.54
CA GLU A 108 14.29 5.73 -7.52
C GLU A 108 13.80 4.90 -6.33
N TRP A 109 12.57 5.11 -5.88
CA TRP A 109 11.97 4.33 -4.79
C TRP A 109 11.63 2.90 -5.22
N PHE A 110 11.05 2.69 -6.41
CA PHE A 110 10.82 1.34 -6.93
C PHE A 110 12.12 0.55 -7.02
N GLU A 111 13.20 1.13 -7.54
CA GLU A 111 14.49 0.44 -7.65
C GLU A 111 15.08 0.06 -6.28
N LYS A 112 14.89 0.88 -5.24
CA LYS A 112 15.31 0.56 -3.86
C LYS A 112 14.58 -0.67 -3.31
N GLY A 113 13.30 -0.84 -3.63
CA GLY A 113 12.47 -1.98 -3.20
C GLY A 113 12.56 -3.21 -4.12
N TYR A 114 12.95 -3.03 -5.38
CA TYR A 114 12.76 -4.00 -6.47
C TYR A 114 13.32 -5.40 -6.22
N LYS A 115 14.47 -5.50 -5.54
CA LYS A 115 15.13 -6.78 -5.22
C LYS A 115 14.60 -7.45 -3.96
N LYS A 116 13.90 -6.71 -3.09
CA LYS A 116 13.44 -7.18 -1.79
C LYS A 116 11.97 -7.56 -1.82
N CYS A 117 11.16 -6.80 -2.54
CA CYS A 117 9.73 -6.98 -2.59
C CYS A 117 9.35 -8.06 -3.60
N TRP A 118 8.36 -8.88 -3.21
CA TRP A 118 7.69 -9.77 -4.14
C TRP A 118 7.06 -8.99 -5.27
N LYS A 119 7.27 -9.43 -6.51
CA LYS A 119 6.78 -8.74 -7.71
C LYS A 119 5.33 -9.13 -7.94
N SER A 120 4.41 -8.24 -7.57
CA SER A 120 2.99 -8.39 -7.92
C SER A 120 2.66 -7.58 -9.17
N PRO A 121 1.66 -7.99 -9.98
CA PRO A 121 1.28 -7.25 -11.18
C PRO A 121 0.92 -5.80 -10.91
N ASN A 122 0.31 -5.52 -9.75
CA ASN A 122 -0.11 -4.18 -9.36
C ASN A 122 1.07 -3.18 -9.34
N TRP A 123 2.01 -3.32 -8.40
CA TRP A 123 3.06 -2.31 -8.26
C TRP A 123 4.06 -2.36 -9.42
N ILE A 124 4.27 -3.53 -10.04
CA ILE A 124 5.10 -3.65 -11.24
C ILE A 124 4.48 -2.83 -12.39
N SER A 125 3.16 -2.83 -12.55
CA SER A 125 2.51 -2.02 -13.57
C SER A 125 2.73 -0.53 -13.36
N ARG A 126 2.66 -0.06 -12.11
CA ARG A 126 2.94 1.33 -11.74
C ARG A 126 4.41 1.70 -11.95
N PHE A 127 5.33 0.79 -11.65
CA PHE A 127 6.75 0.98 -11.94
C PHE A 127 7.04 1.07 -13.44
N VAL A 128 6.49 0.14 -14.23
CA VAL A 128 6.60 0.15 -15.70
C VAL A 128 5.98 1.40 -16.29
N TYR A 129 4.84 1.84 -15.75
CA TYR A 129 4.21 3.10 -16.15
C TYR A 129 5.13 4.30 -15.87
N ALA A 130 5.73 4.40 -14.68
CA ALA A 130 6.68 5.46 -14.37
C ALA A 130 7.88 5.47 -15.33
N LEU A 131 8.48 4.30 -15.61
CA LEU A 131 9.56 4.14 -16.59
C LEU A 131 9.13 4.55 -18.00
N TYR A 132 7.90 4.23 -18.39
CA TYR A 132 7.32 4.59 -19.69
C TYR A 132 7.21 6.11 -19.83
N LYS A 133 6.74 6.80 -18.78
CA LYS A 133 6.60 8.26 -18.77
C LYS A 133 7.92 9.02 -18.92
N VAL A 134 9.04 8.38 -18.61
CA VAL A 134 10.39 8.95 -18.79
C VAL A 134 11.19 8.28 -19.92
N ASN A 135 10.54 7.45 -20.75
CA ASN A 135 11.14 6.77 -21.92
C ASN A 135 12.30 5.79 -21.59
N HIS A 136 12.30 5.15 -20.42
CA HIS A 136 13.30 4.14 -20.04
C HIS A 136 12.95 2.73 -20.56
N PHE A 137 12.81 2.58 -21.88
CA PHE A 137 12.32 1.35 -22.50
C PHE A 137 13.20 0.11 -22.29
N SER A 138 14.52 0.27 -22.17
CA SER A 138 15.42 -0.86 -21.85
C SER A 138 15.07 -1.48 -20.51
N ARG A 139 14.90 -0.64 -19.47
CA ARG A 139 14.57 -1.08 -18.13
C ARG A 139 13.16 -1.67 -18.05
N ILE A 140 12.20 -1.13 -18.81
CA ILE A 140 10.86 -1.74 -18.93
C ILE A 140 10.93 -3.19 -19.39
N ASN A 141 11.70 -3.46 -20.46
CA ASN A 141 11.83 -4.81 -21.00
C ASN A 141 12.50 -5.76 -20.01
N GLU A 142 13.50 -5.28 -19.26
CA GLU A 142 14.13 -6.06 -18.18
C GLU A 142 13.13 -6.40 -17.08
N VAL A 143 12.40 -5.40 -16.56
CA VAL A 143 11.43 -5.58 -15.47
C VAL A 143 10.36 -6.59 -15.86
N ILE A 144 9.81 -6.50 -17.08
CA ILE A 144 8.80 -7.44 -17.57
C ILE A 144 9.37 -8.85 -17.73
N ARG A 145 10.56 -8.98 -18.31
CA ARG A 145 11.22 -10.28 -18.48
C ARG A 145 11.45 -10.95 -17.11
N GLU A 146 12.03 -10.22 -16.17
CA GLU A 146 12.33 -10.73 -14.82
C GLU A 146 11.06 -11.14 -14.07
N SER A 147 9.96 -10.37 -14.19
CA SER A 147 8.67 -10.72 -13.59
C SER A 147 8.05 -11.98 -14.21
N ILE A 148 8.12 -12.12 -15.55
CA ILE A 148 7.64 -13.33 -16.25
C ILE A 148 8.48 -14.55 -15.88
N GLU A 149 9.81 -14.42 -15.85
CA GLU A 149 10.72 -15.51 -15.50
C GLU A 149 10.47 -16.00 -14.07
N ALA A 150 10.36 -15.08 -13.10
CA ALA A 150 10.07 -15.41 -11.71
C ALA A 150 8.71 -16.12 -11.57
N LYS A 151 7.64 -15.55 -12.12
CA LYS A 151 6.30 -16.14 -12.03
C LYS A 151 6.21 -17.49 -12.76
N THR A 152 6.90 -17.63 -13.88
CA THR A 152 6.96 -18.91 -14.61
C THR A 152 7.71 -19.98 -13.83
N ALA A 153 8.74 -19.62 -13.05
CA ALA A 153 9.41 -20.55 -12.16
C ALA A 153 8.47 -21.00 -11.03
N GLU A 154 7.76 -20.08 -10.40
CA GLU A 154 6.78 -20.41 -9.33
C GLU A 154 5.66 -21.34 -9.82
N ILE A 155 5.14 -21.13 -11.03
CA ILE A 155 4.15 -22.05 -11.63
C ILE A 155 4.73 -23.46 -11.73
N LYS A 156 5.97 -23.59 -12.20
CA LYS A 156 6.64 -24.90 -12.32
C LYS A 156 6.89 -25.54 -10.97
N ASP A 157 7.23 -24.74 -9.95
CA ASP A 157 7.42 -25.26 -8.59
C ASP A 157 6.12 -25.87 -8.08
N VAL A 158 4.99 -25.15 -8.19
CA VAL A 158 3.66 -25.64 -7.84
C VAL A 158 3.27 -26.88 -8.67
N GLU A 159 3.55 -26.90 -9.98
CA GLU A 159 3.31 -28.06 -10.85
C GLU A 159 4.06 -29.31 -10.38
N ASN A 160 5.26 -29.15 -9.81
CA ASN A 160 6.09 -30.26 -9.32
C ASN A 160 5.80 -30.67 -7.86
N GLU A 161 5.04 -29.87 -7.11
CA GLU A 161 4.65 -30.21 -5.73
C GLU A 161 3.73 -31.44 -5.69
N GLU A 162 4.00 -32.35 -4.75
CA GLU A 162 3.15 -33.52 -4.49
C GLU A 162 1.89 -33.11 -3.72
N VAL A 163 0.76 -33.75 -4.01
CA VAL A 163 -0.52 -33.50 -3.34
C VAL A 163 -0.56 -34.20 -1.98
N GLU A 164 -1.04 -33.48 -0.97
CA GLU A 164 -1.09 -33.92 0.43
C GLU A 164 -2.48 -33.71 1.04
N ASP A 165 -2.72 -34.19 2.28
CA ASP A 165 -4.04 -34.14 2.94
C ASP A 165 -4.63 -32.72 3.05
N ASN A 166 -3.78 -31.70 3.16
CA ASN A 166 -4.16 -30.28 3.24
C ASN A 166 -3.86 -29.48 1.95
N TRP A 167 -3.42 -30.16 0.89
CA TRP A 167 -3.04 -29.56 -0.39
C TRP A 167 -3.59 -30.44 -1.52
N THR A 168 -4.81 -30.14 -1.96
CA THR A 168 -5.51 -31.00 -2.91
C THR A 168 -5.17 -30.67 -4.36
N GLU A 169 -5.46 -31.60 -5.29
CA GLU A 169 -5.39 -31.33 -6.74
C GLU A 169 -6.22 -30.11 -7.16
N LYS A 170 -7.31 -29.83 -6.42
CA LYS A 170 -8.14 -28.66 -6.67
C LYS A 170 -7.40 -27.38 -6.28
N ASP A 171 -6.83 -27.33 -5.07
CA ASP A 171 -6.08 -26.16 -4.57
C ASP A 171 -4.88 -25.87 -5.48
N LYS A 172 -4.16 -26.92 -5.88
CA LYS A 172 -3.06 -26.84 -6.83
C LYS A 172 -3.47 -26.25 -8.17
N LYS A 173 -4.59 -26.71 -8.73
CA LYS A 173 -5.11 -26.17 -9.99
C LYS A 173 -5.51 -24.70 -9.86
N GLU A 174 -6.21 -24.33 -8.78
CA GLU A 174 -6.64 -22.95 -8.53
C GLU A 174 -5.43 -22.01 -8.39
N LEU A 175 -4.36 -22.42 -7.69
CA LEU A 175 -3.14 -21.64 -7.57
C LEU A 175 -2.39 -21.47 -8.90
N ILE A 176 -2.29 -22.54 -9.71
CA ILE A 176 -1.68 -22.47 -11.04
C ILE A 176 -2.46 -21.50 -11.95
N GLU A 177 -3.79 -21.50 -11.86
CA GLU A 177 -4.65 -20.58 -12.61
C GLU A 177 -4.39 -19.13 -12.20
N GLU A 178 -4.39 -18.82 -10.90
CA GLU A 178 -4.06 -17.50 -10.36
C GLU A 178 -2.67 -17.01 -10.83
N TYR A 179 -1.65 -17.87 -10.74
CA TYR A 179 -0.30 -17.51 -11.15
C TYR A 179 -0.20 -17.34 -12.67
N THR A 180 -0.96 -18.10 -13.45
CA THR A 180 -1.01 -17.97 -14.91
C THR A 180 -1.66 -16.65 -15.31
N GLU A 181 -2.73 -16.23 -14.62
CA GLU A 181 -3.36 -14.92 -14.82
C GLU A 181 -2.39 -13.79 -14.51
N ALA A 182 -1.73 -13.82 -13.34
CA ALA A 182 -0.71 -12.85 -12.97
C ALA A 182 0.46 -12.81 -13.98
N ASN A 183 0.87 -13.95 -14.54
CA ASN A 183 1.91 -14.01 -15.57
C ASN A 183 1.44 -13.37 -16.90
N ASN A 184 0.16 -13.53 -17.24
CA ASN A 184 -0.43 -12.91 -18.42
C ASN A 184 -0.58 -11.40 -18.28
N ASP A 185 -0.80 -10.88 -17.07
CA ASP A 185 -0.74 -9.45 -16.79
C ASP A 185 0.63 -8.87 -17.17
N TYR A 186 1.74 -9.50 -16.77
CA TYR A 186 3.07 -9.05 -17.16
C TYR A 186 3.28 -9.04 -18.68
N LYS A 187 2.84 -10.10 -19.38
CA LYS A 187 2.99 -10.22 -20.85
C LYS A 187 2.24 -9.14 -21.62
N THR A 188 1.08 -8.70 -21.12
CA THR A 188 0.22 -7.72 -21.79
C THR A 188 0.45 -6.28 -21.30
N MET A 189 1.22 -6.10 -20.22
CA MET A 189 1.38 -4.85 -19.50
C MET A 189 1.85 -3.68 -20.38
N ILE A 190 2.89 -3.88 -21.19
CA ILE A 190 3.45 -2.83 -22.05
C ILE A 190 2.41 -2.35 -23.07
N GLU A 191 1.70 -3.27 -23.70
CA GLU A 191 0.71 -2.94 -24.73
C GLU A 191 -0.51 -2.23 -24.12
N ARG A 192 -0.93 -2.63 -22.92
CA ARG A 192 -1.96 -1.90 -22.15
C ARG A 192 -1.52 -0.47 -21.87
N ILE A 193 -0.31 -0.27 -21.35
CA ILE A 193 0.20 1.09 -21.04
C ILE A 193 0.31 1.94 -22.31
N LYS A 194 0.79 1.37 -23.42
CA LYS A 194 0.86 2.08 -24.72
C LYS A 194 -0.52 2.45 -25.27
N SER A 195 -1.56 1.66 -24.99
CA SER A 195 -2.93 1.97 -25.41
C SER A 195 -3.60 3.05 -24.56
N GLY A 196 -2.90 3.59 -23.55
CA GLY A 196 -3.37 4.68 -22.69
C GLY A 196 -3.85 4.22 -21.32
N TYR A 197 -3.70 2.94 -20.97
CA TYR A 197 -3.97 2.47 -19.62
C TYR A 197 -3.01 3.12 -18.62
N VAL A 198 -3.58 3.74 -17.59
CA VAL A 198 -2.86 4.26 -16.42
C VAL A 198 -3.17 3.33 -15.26
N PRO A 199 -2.16 2.63 -14.69
CA PRO A 199 -2.41 1.76 -13.55
C PRO A 199 -2.82 2.56 -12.32
N GLY A 200 -3.98 2.22 -11.73
CA GLY A 200 -4.48 2.84 -10.51
C GLY A 200 -3.69 2.43 -9.28
N LEU A 201 -3.76 3.24 -8.23
CA LEU A 201 -3.23 2.90 -6.91
C LEU A 201 -4.27 2.06 -6.16
N GLU A 202 -3.90 0.86 -5.73
CA GLU A 202 -4.66 0.12 -4.71
C GLU A 202 -4.36 0.74 -3.34
N PHE A 203 -5.21 1.68 -2.92
CA PHE A 203 -5.11 2.32 -1.61
C PHE A 203 -6.25 1.87 -0.72
N GLU A 204 -5.91 1.30 0.43
CA GLU A 204 -6.86 1.02 1.50
C GLU A 204 -6.45 1.73 2.78
N THR A 205 -7.44 2.26 3.49
CA THR A 205 -7.26 2.80 4.84
C THR A 205 -7.40 1.68 5.87
N ASP A 206 -6.40 1.52 6.72
CA ASP A 206 -6.42 0.61 7.87
C ASP A 206 -6.97 1.29 9.12
N PHE A 207 -7.76 0.58 9.91
CA PHE A 207 -8.14 1.00 11.26
C PHE A 207 -7.13 0.44 12.27
N ILE A 208 -6.87 1.20 13.33
CA ILE A 208 -5.97 0.79 14.40
C ILE A 208 -6.81 0.40 15.61
N GLY A 209 -6.63 -0.82 16.10
CA GLY A 209 -7.14 -1.25 17.39
C GLY A 209 -6.19 -0.85 18.51
N GLY A 210 -6.71 -0.71 19.73
CA GLY A 210 -5.86 -0.54 20.91
C GLY A 210 -4.87 -1.70 21.06
N CYS A 211 -3.64 -1.40 21.48
CA CYS A 211 -2.64 -2.43 21.74
C CYS A 211 -2.94 -3.15 23.06
N TYR A 212 -3.41 -4.39 23.09
CA TYR A 212 -3.72 -5.04 24.39
C TYR A 212 -2.50 -5.69 25.05
N LEU A 213 -1.29 -5.37 24.59
CA LEU A 213 -0.05 -5.94 25.11
C LEU A 213 0.39 -5.15 26.35
N PHE A 214 0.42 -5.82 27.51
CA PHE A 214 1.05 -5.31 28.73
C PHE A 214 2.52 -4.96 28.46
N GLY A 215 3.01 -3.85 29.03
CA GLY A 215 4.39 -3.41 28.82
C GLY A 215 4.69 -2.81 27.43
N CYS A 216 3.68 -2.56 26.59
CA CYS A 216 3.91 -1.98 25.27
C CYS A 216 4.46 -0.54 25.37
N LYS A 217 5.77 -0.38 25.13
CA LYS A 217 6.44 0.94 25.13
C LYS A 217 5.91 1.89 24.06
N ARG A 218 5.41 1.37 22.94
CA ARG A 218 4.87 2.17 21.82
C ARG A 218 3.58 2.89 22.20
N TYR A 219 2.73 2.26 23.02
CA TYR A 219 1.45 2.82 23.47
C TYR A 219 1.45 3.14 24.97
N ASN A 220 2.64 3.10 25.60
CA ASN A 220 2.86 3.36 27.02
C ASN A 220 1.95 2.53 27.96
N HIS A 221 1.80 1.24 27.64
CA HIS A 221 1.03 0.33 28.46
C HIS A 221 1.87 -0.15 29.64
N LEU A 222 1.30 -0.06 30.85
CA LEU A 222 1.92 -0.60 32.05
C LEU A 222 2.13 -2.10 31.90
N GLU A 223 3.23 -2.60 32.49
CA GLU A 223 3.41 -4.03 32.69
C GLU A 223 2.28 -4.57 33.58
N TYR A 224 1.98 -5.86 33.43
CA TYR A 224 1.00 -6.51 34.29
C TYR A 224 1.54 -6.52 35.74
N GLU A 225 0.80 -5.92 36.67
CA GLU A 225 1.06 -6.04 38.11
C GLU A 225 0.14 -7.13 38.70
N GLU A 226 0.73 -8.14 39.35
CA GLU A 226 0.03 -9.28 39.99
C GLU A 226 -0.88 -8.88 41.15
#